data_AF-A0A134A8A5-F1
#
_entry.id   AF-A0A134A8A5-F1
#
_cell.length_a   1.000
_cell.length_b   1.000
_cell.length_c   1.000
_cell.angle_alpha   90.00
_cell.angle_beta   90.00
_cell.angle_gamma   90.00
#
_symmetry.space_group_name_H-M   'P 1'
#
loop_
_entity.id
_entity.type
_entity.pdbx_description
1 polymer ?
#
loop_
_entity_poly.entity_id
_entity_poly.type
_entity_poly.pdbx_seq_one_letter_code
_entity_poly.pdbx_strand_id
1 'polypeptide(L)'
;MRDARFASDEDCPYFGIDIFPHDGISEDTTEFLRQIKRIERLRRLLLISTSRKGSSSRGKSVALAKDLVRPLLKLYGSYRIASRLNAECSRVPFETAKYVGGIAGMYGLKERWSKEQMLPQTEFDFGRLRLLGYKNYDIYLSNLYGEYMTLPPKDKRVPHFDSFYWA
;
A
#
# COMPACT_ATOMS: atom_id res chain seq x y z
N MET A 1 -7.05 6.22 -8.01
CA MET A 1 -6.32 7.49 -8.19
C MET A 1 -6.97 8.57 -7.38
N ARG A 2 -6.16 9.31 -6.61
CA ARG A 2 -6.59 10.51 -5.88
C ARG A 2 -6.71 11.61 -6.92
N ASP A 3 -7.88 12.20 -7.04
CA ASP A 3 -8.14 13.30 -7.96
C ASP A 3 -7.68 14.61 -7.30
N ALA A 4 -6.86 15.39 -8.02
CA ALA A 4 -6.26 16.64 -7.55
C ALA A 4 -7.30 17.67 -7.07
N ARG A 5 -8.56 17.56 -7.51
CA ARG A 5 -9.68 18.42 -7.05
C ARG A 5 -9.99 18.28 -5.56
N PHE A 6 -9.42 17.30 -4.87
CA PHE A 6 -9.57 17.10 -3.43
C PHE A 6 -8.34 17.50 -2.61
N ALA A 7 -7.27 18.00 -3.23
CA ALA A 7 -6.13 18.59 -2.54
C ALA A 7 -6.38 20.09 -2.32
N SER A 8 -5.97 20.64 -1.17
CA SER A 8 -5.88 22.08 -0.93
C SER A 8 -4.51 22.60 -1.37
N ASP A 9 -4.40 23.87 -1.78
CA ASP A 9 -3.13 24.46 -2.22
C ASP A 9 -2.05 24.50 -1.12
N GLU A 10 -2.45 24.33 0.15
CA GLU A 10 -1.53 24.21 1.29
C GLU A 10 -1.14 22.75 1.62
N ASP A 11 -1.66 21.75 0.90
CA ASP A 11 -1.57 20.35 1.33
C ASP A 11 -0.16 19.73 1.19
N CYS A 12 0.80 20.34 0.45
CA CYS A 12 2.17 19.81 0.42
C CYS A 12 3.26 20.76 -0.15
N PRO A 13 3.85 21.68 0.64
CA PRO A 13 5.07 22.39 0.25
C PRO A 13 6.36 21.55 0.37
N TYR A 14 6.25 20.23 0.60
CA TYR A 14 7.37 19.34 0.93
C TYR A 14 7.57 18.25 -0.12
N PHE A 15 8.82 17.82 -0.29
CA PHE A 15 9.16 16.63 -1.06
C PHE A 15 8.71 15.37 -0.29
N GLY A 16 7.71 14.68 -0.81
CA GLY A 16 7.18 13.45 -0.22
C GLY A 16 8.07 12.25 -0.54
N ILE A 17 8.45 11.49 0.48
CA ILE A 17 9.11 10.18 0.33
C ILE A 17 8.17 9.12 0.89
N ASP A 18 7.76 8.18 0.03
CA ASP A 18 7.00 7.01 0.45
C ASP A 18 7.96 5.91 0.92
N ILE A 19 7.81 5.47 2.16
CA ILE A 19 8.58 4.36 2.75
C ILE A 19 7.66 3.17 2.93
N PHE A 20 8.00 2.03 2.32
CA PHE A 20 7.24 0.80 2.40
C PHE A 20 7.97 -0.24 3.27
N PRO A 21 7.69 -0.28 4.59
CA PRO A 21 8.31 -1.27 5.47
C PRO A 21 7.86 -2.68 5.09
N HIS A 22 8.79 -3.63 5.17
CA HIS A 22 8.52 -5.06 5.05
C HIS A 22 8.46 -5.66 6.44
N ASP A 23 7.28 -6.16 6.82
CA ASP A 23 7.05 -6.79 8.11
C ASP A 23 7.15 -8.32 8.00
N GLY A 24 7.33 -8.99 9.13
CA GLY A 24 7.24 -10.44 9.22
C GLY A 24 5.82 -10.95 8.93
N ILE A 25 5.73 -12.10 8.28
CA ILE A 25 4.47 -12.76 7.94
C ILE A 25 4.46 -14.16 8.56
N SER A 26 3.30 -14.56 9.10
CA SER A 26 3.10 -15.90 9.65
C SER A 26 3.29 -17.00 8.60
N GLU A 27 3.91 -18.10 8.99
CA GLU A 27 4.04 -19.27 8.12
C GLU A 27 2.69 -19.95 7.85
N ASP A 28 1.77 -19.92 8.83
CA ASP A 28 0.39 -20.39 8.67
C ASP A 28 -0.37 -19.49 7.69
N THR A 29 -0.64 -20.03 6.51
CA THR A 29 -1.41 -19.37 5.45
C THR A 29 -2.80 -18.95 5.93
N THR A 30 -3.45 -19.72 6.81
CA THR A 30 -4.78 -19.38 7.32
C THR A 30 -4.73 -18.17 8.25
N GLU A 31 -3.71 -18.06 9.10
CA GLU A 31 -3.51 -16.86 9.91
C GLU A 31 -3.09 -15.67 9.05
N PHE A 32 -2.25 -15.86 8.03
CA PHE A 32 -1.90 -14.80 7.09
C PHE A 32 -3.13 -14.22 6.37
N LEU A 33 -4.02 -15.07 5.85
CA LEU A 33 -5.27 -14.62 5.23
C LEU A 33 -6.16 -13.86 6.21
N ARG A 34 -6.20 -14.27 7.48
CA ARG A 34 -6.95 -13.57 8.54
C ARG A 34 -6.33 -12.20 8.85
N GLN A 35 -5.00 -12.12 8.95
CA GLN A 35 -4.24 -10.89 9.18
C GLN A 35 -4.53 -9.88 8.07
N ILE A 36 -4.43 -10.27 6.79
CA ILE A 36 -4.73 -9.39 5.65
C ILE A 36 -6.16 -8.85 5.72
N LYS A 37 -7.15 -9.69 6.01
CA LYS A 37 -8.55 -9.24 6.19
C LYS A 37 -8.70 -8.26 7.36
N ARG A 38 -7.91 -8.37 8.44
CA ARG A 38 -7.92 -7.40 9.55
C ARG A 38 -7.29 -6.07 9.12
N ILE A 39 -6.14 -6.12 8.44
CA ILE A 39 -5.44 -4.97 7.87
C ILE A 39 -6.35 -4.20 6.91
N GLU A 40 -7.00 -4.88 5.95
CA GLU A 40 -7.92 -4.25 5.00
C GLU A 40 -9.10 -3.55 5.70
N ARG A 41 -9.65 -4.18 6.74
CA ARG A 41 -10.73 -3.58 7.55
C ARG A 41 -10.25 -2.35 8.28
N LEU A 42 -9.12 -2.42 8.99
CA LEU A 42 -8.54 -1.29 9.72
C LEU A 42 -8.17 -0.14 8.79
N ARG A 43 -7.55 -0.44 7.63
CA ARG A 43 -7.24 0.57 6.61
C ARG A 43 -8.50 1.24 6.08
N ARG A 44 -9.57 0.48 5.82
CA ARG A 44 -10.85 1.04 5.38
C ARG A 44 -11.44 1.97 6.43
N LEU A 45 -11.41 1.59 7.71
CA LEU A 45 -11.87 2.46 8.81
C LEU A 45 -11.02 3.73 8.91
N LEU A 46 -9.68 3.61 8.81
CA LEU A 46 -8.77 4.75 8.82
C LEU A 46 -9.06 5.73 7.66
N LEU A 47 -9.25 5.21 6.45
CA LEU A 47 -9.61 6.01 5.27
C LEU A 47 -10.97 6.71 5.45
N ILE A 48 -11.97 6.04 6.02
CA ILE A 48 -13.27 6.68 6.28
C ILE A 48 -13.11 7.80 7.31
N SER A 49 -12.34 7.56 8.38
CA SER A 49 -12.11 8.53 9.46
C SER A 49 -11.45 9.83 8.98
N THR A 50 -10.61 9.75 7.95
CA THR A 50 -9.84 10.87 7.37
C THR A 50 -10.49 11.47 6.11
N SER A 51 -11.43 10.76 5.47
CA SER A 51 -12.12 11.23 4.25
C SER A 51 -13.06 12.42 4.48
N ARG A 52 -13.24 13.24 3.44
CA ARG A 52 -14.26 14.32 3.39
C ARG A 52 -15.69 13.76 3.37
N LYS A 53 -16.65 14.50 3.91
CA LYS A 53 -18.08 14.15 3.90
C LYS A 53 -18.63 14.04 2.46
N GLY A 54 -19.57 13.14 2.22
CA GLY A 54 -20.18 12.96 0.90
C GLY A 54 -19.26 12.34 -0.15
N SER A 55 -18.05 11.90 0.21
CA SER A 55 -17.07 11.37 -0.73
C SER A 55 -17.18 9.84 -0.91
N SER A 56 -17.48 9.41 -2.15
CA SER A 56 -17.40 7.99 -2.54
C SER A 56 -17.37 7.82 -4.05
N SER A 57 -16.40 7.05 -4.55
CA SER A 57 -16.36 6.61 -5.95
C SER A 57 -17.41 5.56 -6.30
N ARG A 58 -18.10 4.98 -5.30
CA ARG A 58 -19.12 3.93 -5.47
C ARG A 58 -20.56 4.46 -5.42
N GLY A 59 -20.75 5.78 -5.52
CA GLY A 59 -22.07 6.42 -5.52
C GLY A 59 -22.56 6.92 -4.15
N LYS A 60 -23.73 7.58 -4.18
CA LYS A 60 -24.29 8.38 -3.07
C LYS A 60 -24.68 7.54 -1.85
N SER A 61 -25.21 6.33 -2.04
CA SER A 61 -25.59 5.44 -0.93
C SER A 61 -24.39 5.05 -0.08
N VAL A 62 -23.26 4.73 -0.71
CA VAL A 62 -22.01 4.40 -0.02
C VAL A 62 -21.43 5.64 0.67
N ALA A 63 -21.56 6.83 0.07
CA ALA A 63 -21.16 8.08 0.71
C ALA A 63 -21.97 8.32 1.99
N LEU A 64 -23.29 8.14 1.93
CA LEU A 64 -24.17 8.27 3.11
C LEU A 64 -23.80 7.27 4.21
N ALA A 65 -23.58 6.00 3.88
CA ALA A 65 -23.17 5.00 4.85
C ALA A 65 -21.84 5.35 5.55
N LYS A 66 -20.86 5.86 4.80
CA LYS A 66 -19.60 6.38 5.37
C LYS A 66 -19.85 7.57 6.29
N ASP A 67 -20.75 8.47 5.89
CA ASP A 67 -21.09 9.68 6.64
C ASP A 67 -21.76 9.35 7.98
N LEU A 68 -22.54 8.27 8.07
CA LEU A 68 -23.13 7.78 9.31
C LEU A 68 -22.08 7.22 10.29
N VAL A 69 -21.07 6.52 9.76
CA VAL A 69 -20.03 5.88 10.60
C VAL A 69 -18.91 6.87 10.96
N ARG A 70 -18.66 7.90 10.15
CA ARG A 70 -17.53 8.82 10.33
C ARG A 70 -17.49 9.52 11.70
N PRO A 71 -18.60 10.03 12.28
CA PRO A 71 -18.57 10.66 13.60
C PRO A 71 -18.03 9.73 14.69
N LEU A 72 -18.44 8.45 14.67
CA LEU A 72 -17.96 7.43 15.60
C LEU A 72 -16.45 7.18 15.43
N LEU A 73 -15.97 7.13 14.18
CA LEU A 73 -14.54 6.93 13.91
C LEU A 73 -13.70 8.15 14.27
N LYS A 74 -14.22 9.37 14.07
CA LYS A 74 -13.56 10.60 14.49
C LYS A 74 -13.46 10.68 16.02
N LEU A 75 -14.51 10.29 16.73
CA LEU A 75 -14.51 10.22 18.19
C LEU A 75 -13.51 9.17 18.71
N TYR A 76 -13.42 8.00 18.05
CA TYR A 76 -12.44 6.98 18.40
C TYR A 76 -10.99 7.47 18.17
N GLY A 77 -10.78 8.21 17.08
CA GLY A 77 -9.51 8.86 16.75
C GLY A 77 -8.71 8.08 15.69
N SER A 78 -8.33 8.77 14.60
CA SER A 78 -7.58 8.18 13.47
C SER A 78 -6.24 7.61 13.91
N TYR A 79 -5.53 8.27 14.83
CA TYR A 79 -4.25 7.79 15.39
C TYR A 79 -4.39 6.43 16.09
N ARG A 80 -5.49 6.19 16.80
CA ARG A 80 -5.72 4.88 17.45
C ARG A 80 -5.98 3.78 16.42
N ILE A 81 -6.72 4.09 15.35
CA ILE A 81 -6.94 3.16 14.24
C ILE A 81 -5.61 2.86 13.54
N ALA A 82 -4.79 3.88 13.26
CA ALA A 82 -3.47 3.74 12.65
C ALA A 82 -2.52 2.93 13.53
N SER A 83 -2.50 3.18 14.84
CA SER A 83 -1.70 2.40 15.80
C SER A 83 -2.11 0.93 15.82
N ARG A 84 -3.43 0.63 15.81
CA ARG A 84 -3.93 -0.75 15.68
C ARG A 84 -3.56 -1.40 14.35
N LEU A 85 -3.64 -0.64 13.25
CA LEU A 85 -3.22 -1.11 11.93
C LEU A 85 -1.72 -1.46 11.94
N ASN A 86 -0.88 -0.59 12.51
CA ASN A 86 0.56 -0.82 12.63
C ASN A 86 0.85 -2.08 13.45
N ALA A 87 0.19 -2.24 14.61
CA ALA A 87 0.35 -3.42 15.45
C ALA A 87 -0.08 -4.73 14.75
N GLU A 88 -1.11 -4.69 13.91
CA GLU A 88 -1.50 -5.86 13.11
C GLU A 88 -0.48 -6.17 12.00
N CYS A 89 0.15 -5.14 11.41
CA CYS A 89 1.21 -5.33 10.41
C CYS A 89 2.46 -5.92 11.05
N SER A 90 2.92 -5.35 12.16
CA SER A 90 4.14 -5.75 12.88
C SER A 90 3.95 -6.92 13.85
N ARG A 91 2.91 -7.75 13.66
CA ARG A 91 2.54 -8.81 14.62
C ARG A 91 3.58 -9.93 14.69
N VAL A 92 4.28 -10.20 13.58
CA VAL A 92 5.37 -11.16 13.51
C VAL A 92 6.68 -10.37 13.33
N PRO A 93 7.65 -10.50 14.25
CA PRO A 93 8.95 -9.84 14.11
C PRO A 93 9.65 -10.24 12.81
N PHE A 94 10.22 -9.27 12.12
CA PHE A 94 10.93 -9.49 10.84
C PHE A 94 12.11 -10.45 11.00
N GLU A 95 12.80 -10.34 12.12
CA GLU A 95 14.03 -11.01 12.51
C GLU A 95 13.84 -12.52 12.56
N THR A 96 12.71 -12.98 13.08
CA THR A 96 12.38 -14.41 13.22
C THR A 96 11.49 -14.94 12.09
N ALA A 97 10.91 -14.06 11.26
CA ALA A 97 10.02 -14.48 10.20
C ALA A 97 10.75 -15.16 9.03
N LYS A 98 10.16 -16.25 8.52
CA LYS A 98 10.57 -16.89 7.26
C LYS A 98 10.03 -16.15 6.03
N TYR A 99 8.81 -15.64 6.13
CA TYR A 99 8.16 -14.87 5.08
C TYR A 99 8.05 -13.41 5.49
N VAL A 100 8.15 -12.51 4.52
CA VAL A 100 8.08 -11.06 4.73
C VAL A 100 7.23 -10.43 3.63
N GLY A 101 6.84 -9.17 3.80
CA GLY A 101 6.15 -8.43 2.75
C GLY A 101 5.65 -7.06 3.20
N GLY A 102 5.44 -6.17 2.23
CA GLY A 102 4.80 -4.87 2.43
C GLY A 102 3.29 -5.01 2.61
N ILE A 103 2.82 -5.66 3.67
CA ILE A 103 1.38 -5.97 3.87
C ILE A 103 0.52 -4.73 4.17
N ALA A 104 1.14 -3.61 4.54
CA ALA A 104 0.54 -2.29 4.59
C ALA A 104 0.37 -1.62 3.19
N GLY A 105 0.90 -2.24 2.14
CA GLY A 105 0.84 -1.80 0.75
C GLY A 105 -0.45 -2.19 0.03
N MET A 106 -0.49 -1.93 -1.29
CA MET A 106 -1.69 -2.13 -2.11
C MET A 106 -1.88 -3.57 -2.59
N TYR A 107 -0.81 -4.37 -2.68
CA TYR A 107 -0.88 -5.67 -3.35
C TYR A 107 -1.27 -6.84 -2.44
N GLY A 108 -1.40 -6.59 -1.13
CA GLY A 108 -2.01 -7.51 -0.16
C GLY A 108 -1.35 -8.89 -0.17
N LEU A 109 -2.10 -9.91 -0.60
CA LEU A 109 -1.61 -11.30 -0.63
C LEU A 109 -0.39 -11.53 -1.51
N LYS A 110 -0.22 -10.71 -2.56
CA LYS A 110 0.89 -10.83 -3.51
C LYS A 110 2.22 -10.33 -2.96
N GLU A 111 2.19 -9.61 -1.83
CA GLU A 111 3.39 -9.04 -1.18
C GLU A 111 4.20 -10.11 -0.42
N ARG A 112 3.62 -11.28 -0.15
CA ARG A 112 4.27 -12.35 0.62
C ARG A 112 5.35 -13.02 -0.23
N TRP A 113 6.58 -13.03 0.28
CA TRP A 113 7.71 -13.74 -0.32
C TRP A 113 8.72 -14.18 0.75
N SER A 114 9.65 -15.08 0.39
CA SER A 114 10.65 -15.60 1.33
C SER A 114 11.67 -14.53 1.71
N LYS A 115 11.97 -14.39 3.00
CA LYS A 115 13.01 -13.47 3.48
C LYS A 115 14.38 -13.80 2.90
N GLU A 116 14.69 -15.10 2.77
CA GLU A 116 15.93 -15.57 2.16
C GLU A 116 16.08 -15.13 0.70
N GLN A 117 14.97 -15.05 -0.04
CA GLN A 117 14.97 -14.57 -1.42
C GLN A 117 15.02 -13.05 -1.51
N MET A 118 14.39 -12.34 -0.57
CA MET A 118 14.39 -10.88 -0.51
C MET A 118 15.75 -10.29 -0.13
N LEU A 119 16.42 -10.84 0.89
CA LEU A 119 17.59 -10.20 1.50
C LEU A 119 18.80 -9.99 0.57
N PRO A 120 19.16 -10.93 -0.32
CA PRO A 120 20.29 -10.74 -1.22
C PRO A 120 20.09 -9.49 -2.10
N GLN A 121 21.11 -8.65 -2.15
CA GLN A 121 21.13 -7.42 -2.95
C GLN A 121 22.20 -7.48 -4.03
N THR A 122 22.00 -6.69 -5.09
CA THR A 122 22.99 -6.47 -6.15
C THR A 122 22.86 -5.05 -6.69
N GLU A 123 23.92 -4.53 -7.29
CA GLU A 123 23.87 -3.24 -7.99
C GLU A 123 23.22 -3.40 -9.36
N PHE A 124 22.47 -2.37 -9.76
CA PHE A 124 21.85 -2.24 -11.07
C PHE A 124 22.24 -0.89 -11.67
N ASP A 125 22.48 -0.89 -12.99
CA ASP A 125 22.60 0.35 -13.75
C ASP A 125 21.21 0.94 -13.98
N PHE A 126 21.00 2.17 -13.53
CA PHE A 126 19.78 2.95 -13.74
C PHE A 126 20.13 4.31 -14.34
N GLY A 127 20.08 4.39 -15.67
CA GLY A 127 20.57 5.56 -16.41
C GLY A 127 22.07 5.76 -16.20
N ARG A 128 22.46 6.85 -15.54
CA ARG A 128 23.86 7.15 -15.18
C ARG A 128 24.21 6.79 -13.73
N LEU A 129 23.25 6.22 -12.99
CA LEU A 129 23.40 5.86 -11.59
C LEU A 129 23.61 4.36 -11.44
N ARG A 130 24.29 3.96 -10.36
CA ARG A 130 24.26 2.59 -9.85
C ARG A 130 23.46 2.56 -8.58
N LEU A 131 22.44 1.72 -8.53
CA LEU A 131 21.51 1.62 -7.41
C LEU A 131 21.51 0.20 -6.87
N LEU A 132 21.45 0.08 -5.55
CA LEU A 132 21.30 -1.20 -4.88
C LEU A 132 19.85 -1.65 -4.93
N GLY A 133 19.60 -2.88 -5.37
CA GLY A 133 18.27 -3.47 -5.44
C GLY A 133 18.27 -4.93 -4.99
N TYR A 134 17.09 -5.52 -4.91
CA TYR A 134 16.94 -6.95 -4.62
C TYR A 134 17.55 -7.78 -5.74
N LYS A 135 18.46 -8.69 -5.41
CA LYS A 135 19.09 -9.59 -6.40
C LYS A 135 18.05 -10.48 -7.09
N ASN A 136 17.09 -10.99 -6.33
CA ASN A 136 16.03 -11.87 -6.82
C ASN A 136 14.73 -11.10 -7.11
N TYR A 137 14.84 -9.87 -7.64
CA TYR A 137 13.68 -9.01 -7.93
C TYR A 137 12.65 -9.67 -8.84
N ASP A 138 13.07 -10.56 -9.74
CA ASP A 138 12.19 -11.21 -10.70
C ASP A 138 11.08 -12.04 -10.02
N ILE A 139 11.40 -12.71 -8.91
CA ILE A 139 10.42 -13.45 -8.10
C ILE A 139 9.35 -12.48 -7.55
N TYR A 140 9.79 -11.34 -7.02
CA TYR A 140 8.89 -10.35 -6.44
C TYR A 140 8.01 -9.69 -7.51
N LEU A 141 8.60 -9.23 -8.61
CA LEU A 141 7.87 -8.57 -9.69
C LEU A 141 6.89 -9.52 -10.38
N SER A 142 7.29 -10.78 -10.60
CA SER A 142 6.40 -11.80 -11.16
C SER A 142 5.22 -12.11 -10.24
N ASN A 143 5.43 -12.16 -8.91
CA ASN A 143 4.34 -12.34 -7.94
C ASN A 143 3.34 -11.18 -7.97
N LEU A 144 3.83 -9.95 -8.09
CA LEU A 144 2.98 -8.75 -8.12
C LEU A 144 2.21 -8.63 -9.44
N TYR A 145 2.92 -8.76 -10.57
CA TYR A 145 2.48 -8.31 -11.88
C TYR A 145 2.26 -9.45 -12.89
N GLY A 146 2.72 -10.67 -12.63
CA GLY A 146 2.73 -11.76 -13.60
C GLY A 146 3.83 -11.55 -14.66
N GLU A 147 3.47 -11.68 -15.94
CA GLU A 147 4.36 -11.50 -17.10
C GLU A 147 4.76 -10.02 -17.32
N TYR A 148 5.48 -9.43 -16.37
CA TYR A 148 5.70 -7.99 -16.27
C TYR A 148 6.65 -7.42 -17.34
N MET A 149 7.50 -8.25 -17.93
CA MET A 149 8.41 -7.85 -19.01
C MET A 149 7.73 -7.83 -20.38
N THR A 150 6.51 -8.35 -20.50
CA THR A 150 5.74 -8.30 -21.74
C THR A 150 5.05 -6.94 -21.86
N LEU A 151 5.45 -6.17 -22.87
CA LEU A 151 4.81 -4.88 -23.14
C LEU A 151 3.33 -5.07 -23.46
N PRO A 152 2.42 -4.24 -22.90
CA PRO A 152 1.02 -4.28 -23.29
C PRO A 152 0.86 -3.93 -24.78
N PRO A 153 -0.28 -4.28 -25.41
CA PRO A 153 -0.64 -3.83 -26.75
C PRO A 153 -0.50 -2.30 -26.91
N LYS A 154 -0.13 -1.83 -28.11
CA LYS A 154 0.18 -0.40 -28.35
C LYS A 154 -0.96 0.54 -27.93
N ASP A 155 -2.21 0.13 -28.18
CA ASP A 155 -3.43 0.84 -27.80
C ASP A 155 -3.64 0.95 -26.27
N LYS A 156 -2.99 0.08 -25.50
CA LYS A 156 -3.02 0.08 -24.02
C LYS A 156 -1.79 0.70 -23.38
N ARG A 157 -0.80 1.15 -24.17
CA ARG A 157 0.38 1.90 -23.68
C ARG A 157 0.01 3.36 -23.42
N VAL A 158 -1.04 3.57 -22.63
CA VAL A 158 -1.50 4.90 -22.24
C VAL A 158 -0.86 5.25 -20.90
N PRO A 159 -0.07 6.33 -20.81
CA PRO A 159 0.52 6.73 -19.54
C PRO A 159 -0.57 7.04 -18.50
N HIS A 160 -0.31 6.62 -17.27
CA HIS A 160 -1.11 7.02 -16.12
C HIS A 160 -0.82 8.50 -15.82
N PHE A 161 -1.55 9.41 -16.44
CA PHE A 161 -1.48 10.84 -16.11
C PHE A 161 -2.23 11.10 -14.79
N ASP A 162 -1.50 11.39 -13.73
CA ASP A 162 -2.01 12.28 -12.69
C ASP A 162 -1.60 13.70 -13.11
N SER A 163 -2.55 14.65 -13.10
CA SER A 163 -2.27 16.05 -13.42
C SER A 163 -1.41 16.67 -12.31
N PHE A 164 -0.09 16.59 -12.48
CA PHE A 164 0.88 17.29 -11.64
C PHE A 164 0.91 18.77 -12.04
N TYR A 165 0.38 19.62 -11.16
CA TYR A 165 0.56 21.06 -11.25
C TYR A 165 1.93 21.40 -10.67
N TRP A 166 2.80 21.99 -11.48
CA TRP A 166 3.99 22.68 -11.01
C TRP A 166 3.56 24.10 -10.66
N ALA A 167 3.72 24.49 -9.39
CA ALA A 167 3.64 25.88 -8.96
C ALA A 167 5.06 26.47 -8.92
#